data_AF-A0A1H5U7P2-F1
#
_entry.id   AF-A0A1H5U7P2-F1
#
_cell.length_a   1.000
_cell.length_b   1.000
_cell.length_c   1.000
_cell.angle_alpha   90.00
_cell.angle_beta   90.00
_cell.angle_gamma   90.00
#
_symmetry.space_group_name_H-M   'P 1'
#
loop_
_entity.id
_entity.type
_entity.pdbx_description
1 polymer ?
#
loop_
_entity_poly.entity_id
_entity_poly.type
_entity_poly.pdbx_seq_one_letter_code
_entity_poly.pdbx_strand_id
1 'polypeptide(L)'
;MDRGQLNFQQRVRRLNRRQRKMERGYVTEVGPDGLIVAKPVRARSSFSLRPLVYCIAGLLLFKGLLLAQLGTSVYVERVDRLKTGTAVEQAGAWVMQVDPASKWIADRVAPYLPR
;
A
#
# COMPACT_ATOMS: atom_id res chain seq x y z
N MET A 1 41.38 13.16 8.18
CA MET A 1 40.95 11.82 8.67
C MET A 1 41.81 10.77 8.01
N ASP A 2 42.39 9.89 8.82
CA ASP A 2 43.38 8.92 8.38
C ASP A 2 42.71 7.71 7.70
N ARG A 3 43.27 7.18 6.60
CA ARG A 3 42.63 6.09 5.80
C ARG A 3 42.38 4.82 6.64
N GLY A 4 43.25 4.56 7.62
CA GLY A 4 43.08 3.46 8.58
C GLY A 4 41.82 3.57 9.43
N GLN A 5 41.46 4.79 9.87
CA GLN A 5 40.26 5.04 10.67
C GLN A 5 38.98 4.77 9.85
N LEU A 6 38.96 5.16 8.57
CA LEU A 6 37.84 4.90 7.67
C LEU A 6 37.62 3.39 7.45
N ASN A 7 38.70 2.62 7.24
CA ASN A 7 38.63 1.18 7.08
C ASN A 7 38.13 0.48 8.36
N PHE A 8 38.58 0.94 9.52
CA PHE A 8 38.12 0.44 10.81
C PHE A 8 36.60 0.69 11.00
N GLN A 9 36.14 1.92 10.75
CA GLN A 9 34.72 2.28 10.84
C GLN A 9 33.84 1.43 9.92
N GLN A 10 34.31 1.15 8.69
CA GLN A 10 33.59 0.26 7.77
C GLN A 10 33.47 -1.18 8.30
N ARG A 11 34.51 -1.70 8.96
CA ARG A 11 34.48 -3.04 9.57
C ARG A 11 33.50 -3.10 10.75
N VAL A 12 33.54 -2.11 11.63
CA VAL A 12 32.59 -1.99 12.75
C VAL A 12 31.15 -1.93 12.24
N ARG A 13 30.89 -1.13 11.21
CA ARG A 13 29.55 -1.06 10.57
C ARG A 13 29.11 -2.42 10.00
N ARG A 14 30.01 -3.18 9.39
CA ARG A 14 29.71 -4.53 8.87
C ARG A 14 29.38 -5.50 10.00
N LEU A 15 30.13 -5.46 11.11
CA LEU A 15 29.86 -6.30 12.28
C LEU A 15 28.51 -5.97 12.91
N ASN A 16 28.23 -4.69 13.15
CA ASN A 16 26.96 -4.24 13.72
C ASN A 16 25.77 -4.61 12.83
N ARG A 17 25.92 -4.51 11.50
CA ARG A 17 24.88 -4.96 10.55
C ARG A 17 24.66 -6.46 10.62
N ARG A 18 25.70 -7.28 10.83
CA ARG A 18 25.57 -8.73 10.98
C ARG A 18 24.87 -9.08 12.30
N GLN A 19 25.28 -8.48 13.41
CA GLN A 19 24.65 -8.67 14.72
C GLN A 19 23.16 -8.31 14.70
N ARG A 20 22.80 -7.12 14.19
CA ARG A 20 21.39 -6.70 14.05
C ARG A 20 20.52 -7.63 13.19
N LYS A 21 21.13 -8.33 12.22
CA LYS A 21 20.41 -9.33 11.41
C LYS A 21 20.22 -10.64 12.17
N MET A 22 21.18 -11.03 13.01
CA MET A 22 21.09 -12.22 13.86
C MET A 22 20.10 -12.04 15.02
N GLU A 23 19.97 -10.82 15.54
CA GLU A 23 18.97 -10.46 16.58
C GLU A 23 17.53 -10.71 16.13
N ARG A 24 17.24 -10.65 14.82
CA ARG A 24 15.90 -10.90 14.25
C ARG A 24 15.59 -12.39 14.03
N GLY A 25 16.48 -13.28 14.46
CA GLY A 25 16.39 -14.72 14.26
C GLY A 25 17.49 -15.25 13.36
N TYR A 26 17.90 -16.49 13.62
CA TYR A 26 18.92 -17.21 12.87
C TYR A 26 18.49 -18.66 12.62
N VAL A 27 19.00 -19.25 11.55
CA VAL A 27 18.85 -20.68 11.25
C VAL A 27 20.23 -21.31 11.32
N THR A 28 20.32 -22.47 11.94
CA THR A 28 21.54 -23.28 11.96
C THR A 28 21.52 -24.25 10.79
N GLU A 29 22.52 -24.17 9.94
CA GLU A 29 22.73 -25.11 8.85
C GLU A 29 24.04 -25.87 9.10
N VAL A 30 24.04 -27.17 8.80
CA VAL A 30 25.25 -27.99 8.84
C VAL A 30 25.96 -27.79 7.50
N GLY A 31 27.18 -27.25 7.55
CA GLY A 31 28.03 -27.08 6.37
C GLY A 31 28.53 -28.42 5.84
N PRO A 32 29.04 -28.46 4.60
CA PRO A 32 29.62 -29.68 4.01
C PRO A 32 30.77 -30.26 4.86
N ASP A 33 31.43 -29.43 5.66
CA ASP A 33 32.54 -29.80 6.55
C ASP A 33 32.06 -30.33 7.92
N GLY A 34 30.75 -30.51 8.13
CA GLY A 34 30.16 -30.95 9.40
C GLY A 34 30.04 -29.86 10.46
N LEU A 35 30.44 -28.62 10.16
CA LEU A 35 30.35 -27.49 11.08
C LEU A 35 28.93 -26.89 11.10
N ILE A 36 28.43 -26.58 12.29
CA ILE A 36 27.15 -25.88 12.47
C ILE A 36 27.37 -24.38 12.29
N VAL A 37 26.79 -23.78 11.26
CA VAL A 37 26.89 -22.34 10.98
C VAL A 37 25.55 -21.65 11.19
N ALA A 38 25.53 -20.66 12.07
CA ALA A 38 24.36 -19.81 12.27
C ALA A 38 24.29 -18.71 11.20
N LYS A 39 23.23 -18.73 10.38
CA LYS A 39 22.96 -17.73 9.34
C LYS A 39 21.73 -16.90 9.73
N PRO A 40 21.72 -15.57 9.50
CA PRO A 40 20.55 -14.76 9.82
C PRO A 40 19.38 -15.17 8.94
N VAL A 41 18.19 -15.27 9.53
CA VAL A 41 16.96 -15.49 8.76
C VAL A 41 16.84 -14.35 7.75
N ARG A 42 16.68 -14.67 6.46
CA ARG A 42 16.37 -13.64 5.46
C ARG A 42 15.01 -13.05 5.83
N ALA A 43 15.02 -11.81 6.32
CA ALA A 43 13.80 -11.03 6.44
C ALA A 43 13.18 -10.92 5.05
N ARG A 44 12.14 -11.72 4.77
CA ARG A 44 11.29 -11.45 3.61
C ARG A 44 10.64 -10.11 3.91
N SER A 45 10.93 -9.10 3.11
CA SER A 45 10.15 -7.87 3.12
C SER A 45 8.76 -8.25 2.63
N SER A 46 7.87 -8.65 3.53
CA SER A 46 6.49 -8.99 3.22
C SER A 46 5.68 -7.72 3.08
N PHE A 47 6.16 -6.78 2.25
CA PHE A 47 5.38 -5.61 1.89
C PHE A 47 4.17 -6.10 1.09
N SER A 48 3.07 -6.29 1.80
CA SER A 48 1.86 -6.86 1.26
C SER A 48 1.08 -5.74 0.59
N LEU A 49 0.77 -5.89 -0.70
CA LEU A 49 -0.11 -4.96 -1.42
C LEU A 49 -1.59 -5.14 -1.04
N ARG A 50 -1.92 -6.13 -0.20
CA ARG A 50 -3.29 -6.43 0.26
C ARG A 50 -4.04 -5.21 0.84
N PRO A 51 -3.51 -4.46 1.83
CA PRO A 51 -4.19 -3.28 2.36
C PRO A 51 -4.50 -2.23 1.28
N LEU A 52 -3.58 -2.00 0.34
CA LEU A 52 -3.79 -1.06 -0.75
C LEU A 52 -4.96 -1.48 -1.64
N VAL A 53 -5.05 -2.77 -1.96
CA VAL A 53 -6.16 -3.34 -2.74
C VAL A 53 -7.50 -3.17 -2.02
N TYR A 54 -7.56 -3.45 -0.71
CA TYR A 54 -8.79 -3.26 0.06
C TYR A 54 -9.23 -1.80 0.14
N CYS A 55 -8.29 -0.86 0.29
CA CYS A 55 -8.60 0.58 0.25
C CYS A 55 -9.20 1.00 -1.09
N ILE A 56 -8.60 0.58 -2.21
CA ILE A 56 -9.10 0.90 -3.55
C ILE A 56 -10.50 0.29 -3.75
N ALA A 57 -10.70 -0.96 -3.35
CA ALA A 57 -11.99 -1.62 -3.44
C ALA A 57 -13.08 -0.90 -2.62
N GLY A 58 -12.77 -0.47 -1.39
CA GLY A 58 -13.69 0.31 -0.56
C GLY A 58 -14.09 1.65 -1.19
N LEU A 59 -13.14 2.35 -1.80
CA LEU A 59 -13.41 3.60 -2.51
C LEU A 59 -14.33 3.41 -3.73
N LEU A 60 -14.09 2.36 -4.52
CA LEU A 60 -14.94 2.04 -5.68
C LEU A 60 -16.37 1.65 -5.26
N LEU A 61 -16.51 0.87 -4.18
CA LEU A 61 -17.81 0.51 -3.63
C LEU A 61 -18.57 1.74 -3.14
N PHE A 62 -17.90 2.63 -2.39
CA PHE A 62 -18.51 3.88 -1.91
C PHE A 62 -18.97 4.76 -3.08
N LYS A 63 -18.14 4.92 -4.11
CA LYS A 63 -18.51 5.65 -5.34
C LYS A 63 -19.71 5.03 -6.04
N GLY A 64 -19.71 3.72 -6.26
CA GLY A 64 -20.80 3.01 -6.92
C GLY A 64 -22.11 3.11 -6.13
N LEU A 65 -22.04 3.09 -4.80
CA LEU A 65 -23.20 3.25 -3.93
C LEU A 65 -23.76 4.67 -4.00
N LEU A 66 -22.90 5.71 -3.98
CA LEU A 66 -23.35 7.08 -4.23
C LEU A 66 -24.00 7.24 -5.60
N LEU A 67 -23.43 6.63 -6.64
CA LEU A 67 -23.96 6.70 -7.99
C LEU A 67 -25.30 5.95 -8.13
N ALA A 68 -25.47 4.83 -7.42
CA ALA A 68 -26.72 4.08 -7.36
C ALA A 68 -27.81 4.82 -6.57
N GLN A 69 -27.46 5.48 -5.47
CA GLN A 69 -28.41 6.19 -4.62
C GLN A 69 -28.86 7.53 -5.22
N LEU A 70 -27.93 8.31 -5.79
CA LEU A 70 -28.24 9.64 -6.32
C LEU A 70 -28.72 9.59 -7.77
N GLY A 71 -28.40 8.52 -8.49
CA GLY A 71 -28.51 8.49 -9.95
C GLY A 71 -27.41 9.29 -10.63
N THR A 72 -27.18 8.99 -11.92
CA THR A 72 -26.04 9.53 -12.68
C THR A 72 -26.08 11.06 -12.83
N SER A 73 -27.26 11.65 -13.02
CA SER A 73 -27.40 13.10 -13.25
C SER A 73 -27.03 13.93 -12.02
N VAL A 74 -27.61 13.62 -10.86
CA VAL A 74 -27.36 14.32 -9.59
C VAL A 74 -25.93 14.10 -9.11
N TYR A 75 -25.37 12.91 -9.35
CA TYR A 75 -23.98 12.62 -9.02
C TYR A 75 -23.01 13.50 -9.81
N VAL A 76 -23.20 13.61 -11.14
CA VAL A 76 -22.35 14.45 -12.01
C VAL A 76 -22.42 15.91 -11.60
N GLU A 77 -23.62 16.43 -11.29
CA GLU A 77 -23.79 17.82 -10.83
C GLU A 77 -22.99 18.11 -9.54
N ARG A 78 -22.97 17.18 -8.59
CA ARG A 78 -22.17 17.33 -7.36
C ARG A 78 -20.68 17.31 -7.63
N VAL A 79 -20.23 16.43 -8.53
CA VAL A 79 -18.82 16.37 -8.95
C VAL A 79 -18.40 17.66 -9.66
N ASP A 80 -19.27 18.21 -10.51
CA ASP A 80 -18.99 19.50 -11.17
C ASP A 80 -18.96 20.66 -10.17
N ARG A 81 -19.81 20.64 -9.14
CA ARG A 81 -19.72 21.60 -8.03
C ARG A 81 -18.37 21.52 -7.30
N LEU A 82 -17.87 20.31 -7.03
CA LEU A 82 -16.56 20.09 -6.41
C LEU A 82 -15.40 20.66 -7.26
N LYS A 83 -15.51 20.65 -8.60
CA LYS A 83 -14.50 21.26 -9.49
C LYS A 83 -14.39 22.77 -9.35
N THR A 84 -15.45 23.44 -8.91
CA THR A 84 -15.47 24.91 -8.73
C THR A 84 -15.02 25.36 -7.34
N GLY A 85 -14.72 24.42 -6.44
CA GLY A 85 -14.31 24.68 -5.06
C GLY A 85 -12.81 24.95 -4.87
N THR A 86 -12.37 24.80 -3.62
CA THR A 86 -10.99 24.88 -3.16
C THR A 86 -10.10 23.78 -3.78
N ALA A 87 -8.77 23.91 -3.66
CA ALA A 87 -7.83 22.92 -4.21
C ALA A 87 -8.06 21.49 -3.68
N VAL A 88 -8.51 21.35 -2.42
CA VAL A 88 -8.86 20.04 -1.84
C VAL A 88 -10.13 19.46 -2.48
N GLU A 89 -11.13 20.31 -2.72
CA GLU A 89 -12.38 19.91 -3.37
C GLU A 89 -12.15 19.54 -4.84
N GLN A 90 -11.29 20.26 -5.55
CA GLN A 90 -10.89 19.94 -6.92
C GLN A 90 -10.16 18.60 -7.01
N ALA A 91 -9.26 18.30 -6.05
CA ALA A 91 -8.61 17.00 -5.96
C ALA A 91 -9.65 15.88 -5.71
N GLY A 92 -10.63 16.14 -4.84
CA GLY A 92 -11.78 15.26 -4.64
C GLY A 92 -12.59 15.05 -5.92
N ALA A 93 -12.86 16.10 -6.69
CA ALA A 93 -13.59 16.04 -7.95
C ALA A 93 -12.87 15.20 -9.01
N TRP A 94 -11.55 15.31 -9.09
CA TRP A 94 -10.73 14.51 -9.99
C TRP A 94 -10.78 13.03 -9.63
N VAL A 95 -10.66 12.71 -8.33
CA VAL A 95 -10.82 11.33 -7.85
C VAL A 95 -12.24 10.81 -8.10
N MET A 96 -13.27 11.66 -7.98
CA MET A 96 -14.69 11.31 -8.08
C MET A 96 -15.25 11.24 -9.51
N GLN A 97 -14.43 11.34 -10.55
CA GLN A 97 -14.91 11.12 -11.92
C GLN A 97 -15.54 9.72 -12.05
N VAL A 98 -16.59 9.63 -12.88
CA VAL A 98 -17.32 8.39 -13.13
C VAL A 98 -16.39 7.42 -13.86
N ASP A 99 -16.00 6.35 -13.18
CA ASP A 99 -15.20 5.27 -13.76
C ASP A 99 -16.07 4.05 -14.12
N PRO A 100 -15.68 3.24 -15.13
CA PRO A 100 -16.46 2.08 -15.57
C PRO A 100 -16.74 1.06 -14.46
N ALA A 101 -15.83 0.92 -13.49
CA ALA A 101 -15.99 0.01 -12.36
C ALA A 101 -17.09 0.49 -11.40
N SER A 102 -17.11 1.78 -11.06
CA SER A 102 -18.15 2.38 -10.22
C SER A 102 -19.53 2.33 -10.87
N LYS A 103 -19.61 2.50 -12.20
CA LYS A 103 -20.86 2.34 -12.95
C LYS A 103 -21.37 0.89 -12.89
N TRP A 104 -20.49 -0.08 -13.11
CA TRP A 104 -20.84 -1.50 -13.00
C TRP A 104 -21.34 -1.88 -11.60
N ILE A 105 -20.69 -1.35 -10.55
CA ILE A 105 -21.15 -1.54 -9.16
C ILE A 105 -22.55 -0.93 -8.98
N ALA A 106 -22.75 0.30 -9.46
CA ALA A 106 -24.03 0.98 -9.33
C ALA A 106 -25.17 0.22 -10.00
N ASP A 107 -24.97 -0.28 -11.22
CA ASP A 107 -25.96 -1.08 -11.96
C ASP A 107 -26.35 -2.38 -11.20
N ARG A 108 -25.41 -2.94 -10.42
CA ARG A 108 -25.64 -4.14 -9.61
C ARG A 108 -26.30 -3.86 -8.27
N VAL A 109 -26.05 -2.70 -7.67
CA VAL A 109 -26.60 -2.32 -6.35
C VAL A 109 -27.96 -1.64 -6.47
N ALA A 110 -28.21 -0.89 -7.56
CA ALA A 110 -29.46 -0.18 -7.82
C ALA A 110 -30.75 -1.01 -7.63
N PRO A 111 -30.82 -2.31 -7.97
CA PRO A 111 -32.02 -3.13 -7.75
C PRO A 111 -32.35 -3.37 -6.27
N TYR A 112 -31.38 -3.22 -5.37
CA TYR A 112 -31.52 -3.51 -3.94
C TYR A 112 -31.73 -2.27 -3.07
N LEU A 113 -31.60 -1.07 -3.65
CA LEU A 113 -31.80 0.18 -2.94
C LEU A 113 -33.27 0.62 -3.04
N PRO A 114 -33.93 0.96 -1.92
CA PRO A 114 -35.23 1.62 -1.96
C PRO A 114 -35.06 3.01 -2.61
N ARG A 115 -35.94 3.32 -3.57
CA ARG A 115 -35.95 4.59 -4.30
C ARG A 115 -36.56 5.72 -3.48
#